data_AF-A0A5E3XRN4-F1
#
_entry.id   AF-A0A5E3XRN4-F1
#
_cell.length_a   1.000
_cell.length_b   1.000
_cell.length_c   1.000
_cell.angle_alpha   90.00
_cell.angle_beta   90.00
_cell.angle_gamma   90.00
#
_symmetry.space_group_name_H-M   'P 1'
#
loop_
_entity.id
_entity.type
_entity.pdbx_description
1 polymer ?
#
loop_
_entity_poly.entity_id
_entity_poly.type
_entity_poly.pdbx_seq_one_letter_code
_entity_poly.pdbx_strand_id
1 'polypeptide(L)'
;MNIRQLKVDVMNGFFEDFDVVEEIYRLVGGFAASKYLYSKFMLYSDTAGLNLFRPNTHANKSVTEGVVSFHLDHYVSARVAKVTYGSRCAHVYDKELSDYTQHVHKIFISPDGIEILNDGFQSVPSQACT
;
A
#
# COMPACT_ATOMS: atom_id res chain seq x y z
N MET A 1 43.14 4.22 -5.67
CA MET A 1 42.20 4.43 -4.55
C MET A 1 40.82 4.64 -5.16
N ASN A 2 39.91 3.67 -4.99
CA ASN A 2 38.73 3.50 -5.84
C ASN A 2 37.50 4.24 -5.25
N ILE A 3 36.89 5.10 -6.05
CA ILE A 3 35.76 5.98 -5.68
C ILE A 3 34.51 5.16 -5.27
N ARG A 4 34.46 3.89 -5.68
CA ARG A 4 33.38 2.95 -5.31
C ARG A 4 33.45 2.49 -3.85
N GLN A 5 34.65 2.34 -3.28
CA GLN A 5 34.82 1.98 -1.87
C GLN A 5 34.33 3.10 -0.96
N LEU A 6 34.69 4.36 -1.25
CA LEU A 6 34.23 5.53 -0.47
C LEU A 6 32.70 5.69 -0.45
N LYS A 7 31.97 5.29 -1.49
CA LYS A 7 30.50 5.36 -1.50
C LYS A 7 29.85 4.25 -0.68
N VAL A 8 30.45 3.07 -0.67
CA VAL A 8 29.99 1.93 0.13
C VAL A 8 30.34 2.16 1.61
N ASP A 9 31.51 2.70 1.91
CA ASP A 9 31.94 3.01 3.27
C ASP A 9 31.14 4.18 3.89
N VAL A 10 30.72 5.17 3.09
CA VAL A 10 29.81 6.25 3.55
C VAL A 10 28.36 5.76 3.74
N MET A 11 27.89 4.78 2.94
CA MET A 11 26.57 4.18 3.15
C MET A 11 26.57 3.18 4.32
N ASN A 12 27.66 2.44 4.53
CA ASN A 12 27.80 1.48 5.62
C ASN A 12 28.14 2.17 6.96
N GLY A 13 28.90 3.27 6.94
CA GLY A 13 29.19 4.06 8.15
C GLY A 13 27.99 4.82 8.71
N PHE A 14 26.86 4.87 7.98
CA PHE A 14 25.60 5.40 8.47
C PHE A 14 24.67 4.30 9.03
N PHE A 15 25.07 3.02 8.93
CA PHE A 15 24.20 1.88 9.16
C PHE A 15 24.57 1.02 10.38
N GLU A 16 25.71 1.28 11.03
CA GLU A 16 26.04 0.64 12.31
C GLU A 16 25.88 1.66 13.45
N ASP A 17 24.68 1.71 14.05
CA ASP A 17 24.41 2.08 15.46
C ASP A 17 22.90 2.41 15.67
N PHE A 18 21.97 1.55 15.24
CA PHE A 18 20.53 1.78 15.46
C PHE A 18 19.78 0.49 15.85
N ASP A 19 19.99 0.03 17.08
CA ASP A 19 19.14 -0.95 17.78
C ASP A 19 17.98 -0.28 18.55
N VAL A 20 17.55 0.91 18.10
CA VAL A 20 16.30 1.54 18.52
C VAL A 20 15.48 1.77 17.26
N VAL A 21 14.36 1.07 17.13
CA VAL A 21 13.44 1.25 16.01
C VAL A 21 12.69 2.58 16.22
N GLU A 22 13.37 3.70 15.99
CA GLU A 22 12.67 4.98 15.86
C GLU A 22 11.81 4.90 14.59
N GLU A 23 10.51 5.04 14.77
CA GLU A 23 9.55 4.96 13.67
C GLU A 23 9.74 6.20 12.77
N ILE A 24 10.43 6.01 11.64
CA ILE A 24 10.74 7.11 10.71
C ILE A 24 9.55 7.33 9.77
N TYR A 25 8.91 8.50 9.89
CA TYR A 25 7.80 8.90 9.02
C TYR A 25 8.34 9.65 7.79
N ARG A 26 8.02 9.13 6.59
CA ARG A 26 8.46 9.74 5.32
C ARG A 26 7.31 10.48 4.65
N LEU A 27 7.55 11.75 4.32
CA LEU A 27 6.57 12.55 3.57
C LEU A 27 6.84 12.41 2.06
N VAL A 28 5.87 11.85 1.34
CA VAL A 28 6.02 11.45 -0.08
C VAL A 28 4.96 12.11 -0.97
N GLY A 29 5.28 12.33 -2.24
CA GLY A 29 4.33 12.80 -3.26
C GLY A 29 4.26 14.32 -3.42
N GLY A 30 3.38 14.80 -4.31
CA GLY A 30 3.30 16.23 -4.66
C GLY A 30 2.97 17.16 -3.50
N PHE A 31 2.25 16.64 -2.50
CA PHE A 31 1.90 17.38 -1.28
C PHE A 31 3.12 17.60 -0.37
N ALA A 32 4.11 16.71 -0.44
CA ALA A 32 5.38 16.80 0.27
C ALA A 32 6.30 17.93 -0.23
N ALA A 33 5.96 18.63 -1.33
CA ALA A 33 6.71 19.81 -1.78
C ALA A 33 6.41 21.08 -0.98
N SER A 34 5.27 21.15 -0.30
CA SER A 34 4.85 22.37 0.41
C SER A 34 5.74 22.64 1.64
N LYS A 35 6.39 23.81 1.65
CA LYS A 35 7.19 24.26 2.81
C LYS A 35 6.33 24.53 4.05
N TYR A 36 5.12 25.08 3.85
CA TYR A 36 4.18 25.39 4.93
C TYR A 36 3.65 24.13 5.62
N LEU A 37 3.32 23.10 4.82
CA LEU A 37 2.87 21.83 5.36
C LEU A 37 3.98 21.19 6.21
N TYR A 38 5.20 21.14 5.67
CA TYR A 38 6.34 20.58 6.36
C TYR A 38 6.64 21.31 7.68
N SER A 39 6.62 22.64 7.71
CA SER A 39 6.87 23.38 8.95
C SER A 39 5.80 23.15 10.02
N LYS A 40 4.53 23.02 9.62
CA LYS A 40 3.45 22.64 10.53
C LYS A 40 3.62 21.21 11.03
N PHE A 41 3.96 20.28 10.14
CA PHE A 41 4.15 18.88 10.50
C PHE A 41 5.33 18.71 11.45
N MET A 42 6.47 19.36 11.18
CA MET A 42 7.64 19.38 12.06
C MET A 42 7.29 19.82 13.48
N LEU A 43 6.52 20.90 13.62
CA LEU A 43 6.07 21.38 14.93
C LEU A 43 5.24 20.34 15.68
N TYR A 44 4.34 19.64 14.99
CA TYR A 44 3.54 18.58 15.60
C TYR A 44 4.36 17.33 15.90
N SER A 45 5.29 16.95 15.02
CA SER A 45 6.14 15.78 15.21
C SER A 45 7.13 15.97 16.35
N ASP A 46 7.68 17.18 16.53
CA ASP A 46 8.53 17.52 17.68
C ASP A 46 7.75 17.38 19.00
N THR A 47 6.48 17.80 19.03
CA THR A 47 5.63 17.61 20.23
C THR A 47 5.23 16.16 20.48
N ALA A 48 5.20 15.33 19.44
CA ALA A 48 4.79 13.93 19.50
C ALA A 48 5.98 12.95 19.59
N GLY A 49 7.23 13.46 19.56
CA GLY A 49 8.44 12.63 19.57
C GLY A 49 8.61 11.78 18.30
N LEU A 50 8.09 12.25 17.15
CA LEU A 50 8.14 11.53 15.89
C LEU A 50 9.30 12.05 15.03
N ASN A 51 10.08 11.14 14.46
CA ASN A 51 11.16 11.50 13.55
C ASN A 51 10.66 11.57 12.10
N LEU A 52 10.46 12.80 11.63
CA LEU A 52 10.01 13.09 10.27
C LEU A 52 11.21 13.22 9.32
N PHE A 53 11.27 12.36 8.31
CA PHE A 53 12.28 12.43 7.26
C PHE A 53 11.68 12.94 5.95
N ARG A 54 12.21 14.07 5.46
CA ARG A 54 11.89 14.61 4.14
C ARG A 54 13.13 14.55 3.25
N PRO A 55 13.14 13.71 2.20
CA PRO A 55 14.23 13.71 1.23
C PRO A 55 14.30 15.08 0.53
N ASN A 56 15.45 15.76 0.65
CA ASN A 56 15.64 17.14 0.18
C ASN A 56 15.56 17.29 -1.35
N THR A 57 15.68 16.22 -2.12
CA THR A 57 15.72 16.24 -3.58
C THR A 57 14.62 15.36 -4.15
N HIS A 58 13.54 16.00 -4.61
CA HIS A 58 12.44 15.39 -5.36
C HIS A 58 11.54 14.39 -4.59
N ALA A 59 11.04 14.76 -3.40
CA ALA A 59 9.95 14.01 -2.75
C ALA A 59 8.71 13.77 -3.67
N ASN A 60 8.51 14.64 -4.66
CA ASN A 60 7.49 14.52 -5.71
C ASN A 60 7.73 13.37 -6.70
N LYS A 61 8.92 12.76 -6.69
CA LYS A 61 9.33 11.69 -7.63
C LYS A 61 9.59 10.36 -6.94
N SER A 62 9.29 10.21 -5.66
CA SER A 62 9.53 8.96 -4.94
C SER A 62 8.81 7.75 -5.58
N VAL A 63 7.62 7.94 -6.18
CA VAL A 63 6.96 6.89 -6.96
C VAL A 63 7.80 6.49 -8.18
N THR A 64 8.36 7.46 -8.89
CA THR A 64 9.26 7.22 -10.03
C THR A 64 10.56 6.57 -9.59
N GLU A 65 11.13 6.98 -8.45
CA GLU A 65 12.32 6.36 -7.87
C GLU A 65 12.08 4.89 -7.52
N GLY A 66 10.91 4.56 -6.95
CA GLY A 66 10.48 3.18 -6.74
C GLY A 66 10.37 2.39 -8.05
N VAL A 67 9.87 2.99 -9.13
CA VAL A 67 9.81 2.36 -10.46
C VAL A 67 11.21 2.13 -11.04
N VAL A 68 12.15 3.07 -10.86
CA VAL A 68 13.54 2.90 -11.31
C VAL A 68 14.25 1.82 -10.52
N SER A 69 14.10 1.78 -9.19
CA SER A 69 14.63 0.68 -8.36
C SER A 69 14.02 -0.66 -8.77
N PHE A 70 12.71 -0.72 -9.00
CA PHE A 70 12.07 -1.91 -9.55
C PHE A 70 12.64 -2.34 -10.90
N HIS A 71 12.92 -1.38 -11.80
CA HIS A 71 13.48 -1.69 -13.12
C HIS A 71 14.93 -2.17 -13.05
N LEU A 72 15.72 -1.72 -12.07
CA LEU A 72 17.10 -2.16 -11.90
C LEU A 72 17.16 -3.51 -11.17
N ASP A 73 16.44 -3.62 -10.05
CA ASP A 73 16.53 -4.75 -9.14
C ASP A 73 15.54 -5.87 -9.50
N HIS A 74 14.60 -5.62 -10.41
CA HIS A 74 13.55 -6.55 -10.86
C HIS A 74 12.80 -7.24 -9.71
N TYR A 75 12.74 -6.60 -8.54
CA TYR A 75 12.19 -7.17 -7.33
C TYR A 75 10.65 -7.16 -7.37
N VAL A 76 10.05 -8.32 -7.63
CA VAL A 76 8.60 -8.52 -7.61
C VAL A 76 8.25 -9.40 -6.41
N SER A 77 7.61 -8.84 -5.39
CA SER A 77 7.12 -9.62 -4.23
C SER A 77 5.88 -10.44 -4.57
N ALA A 78 5.00 -9.94 -5.45
CA ALA A 78 3.82 -10.65 -5.92
C ALA A 78 3.39 -10.17 -7.32
N ARG A 79 2.86 -11.10 -8.14
CA ARG A 79 2.12 -10.79 -9.37
C ARG A 79 0.73 -11.38 -9.24
N VAL A 80 -0.30 -10.55 -9.41
CA VAL A 80 -1.70 -11.01 -9.41
C VAL A 80 -2.11 -11.23 -10.86
N ALA A 81 -2.43 -12.47 -11.23
CA ALA A 81 -2.91 -12.77 -12.57
C ALA A 81 -4.36 -12.32 -12.71
N LYS A 82 -4.81 -11.94 -13.92
CA LYS A 82 -6.21 -11.55 -14.14
C LYS A 82 -7.20 -12.64 -13.70
N VAL A 83 -6.81 -13.92 -13.84
CA VAL A 83 -7.61 -15.08 -13.43
C VAL A 83 -7.73 -15.23 -11.91
N THR A 84 -6.83 -14.61 -11.13
CA THR A 84 -6.88 -14.66 -9.66
C THR A 84 -7.72 -13.53 -9.06
N TYR A 85 -8.26 -12.62 -9.88
CA TYR A 85 -9.13 -11.55 -9.35
C TYR A 85 -10.40 -12.10 -8.73
N GLY A 86 -10.99 -13.14 -9.33
CA GLY A 86 -12.31 -13.63 -8.93
C GLY A 86 -13.25 -13.80 -10.10
N SER A 87 -14.44 -14.30 -9.81
CA SER A 87 -15.53 -14.40 -10.77
C SER A 87 -16.76 -13.65 -10.25
N ARG A 88 -17.58 -13.17 -11.18
CA ARG A 88 -18.94 -12.75 -10.84
C ARG A 88 -19.72 -13.96 -10.35
N CYS A 89 -20.47 -13.78 -9.28
CA CYS A 89 -21.26 -14.82 -8.63
C CYS A 89 -22.52 -14.21 -8.04
N ALA A 90 -23.53 -15.05 -7.85
CA ALA A 90 -24.74 -14.69 -7.13
C ALA A 90 -24.65 -15.32 -5.73
N HIS A 91 -25.03 -14.56 -4.70
CA HIS A 91 -24.95 -15.00 -3.30
C HIS A 91 -26.34 -15.12 -2.70
N VAL A 92 -26.53 -16.06 -1.78
CA VAL A 92 -27.78 -16.12 -1.01
C VAL A 92 -27.94 -14.80 -0.24
N TYR A 93 -29.11 -14.19 -0.36
CA TYR A 93 -29.38 -12.93 0.31
C TYR A 93 -29.48 -13.15 1.82
N ASP A 94 -28.59 -12.52 2.57
CA ASP A 94 -28.60 -12.52 4.02
C ASP A 94 -29.02 -11.14 4.55
N LYS A 95 -30.09 -11.13 5.34
CA LYS A 95 -30.69 -9.92 5.92
C LYS A 95 -29.87 -9.36 7.08
N GLU A 96 -28.95 -10.13 7.63
CA GLU A 96 -28.10 -9.72 8.76
C GLU A 96 -26.88 -8.89 8.31
N LEU A 97 -26.54 -8.93 7.01
CA LEU A 97 -25.42 -8.20 6.43
C LEU A 97 -25.83 -6.80 5.94
N SER A 98 -25.25 -5.76 6.54
CA SER A 98 -25.53 -4.35 6.21
C SER A 98 -25.31 -4.01 4.72
N ASP A 99 -24.31 -4.61 4.08
CA ASP A 99 -23.99 -4.36 2.66
C ASP A 99 -25.07 -4.88 1.70
N TYR A 100 -25.83 -5.90 2.12
CA TYR A 100 -26.87 -6.54 1.32
C TYR A 100 -28.12 -5.67 1.28
N THR A 101 -28.39 -4.93 2.36
CA THR A 101 -29.53 -3.99 2.48
C THR A 101 -29.49 -2.88 1.42
N GLN A 102 -28.30 -2.44 1.00
CA GLN A 102 -28.17 -1.43 -0.06
C GLN A 102 -28.49 -1.98 -1.46
N HIS A 103 -28.44 -3.30 -1.63
CA HIS A 103 -28.60 -3.98 -2.91
C HIS A 103 -29.90 -4.78 -3.00
N VAL A 104 -30.88 -4.48 -2.14
CA VAL A 104 -32.20 -5.15 -2.13
C VAL A 104 -32.89 -5.11 -3.50
N HIS A 105 -32.68 -4.03 -4.26
CA HIS A 105 -33.23 -3.87 -5.61
C HIS A 105 -32.63 -4.84 -6.65
N LYS A 106 -31.54 -5.55 -6.32
CA LYS A 106 -30.89 -6.56 -7.18
C LYS A 106 -31.22 -8.00 -6.77
N ILE A 107 -32.11 -8.20 -5.79
CA ILE A 107 -32.52 -9.53 -5.35
C ILE A 107 -33.47 -10.13 -6.39
N PHE A 108 -33.27 -11.41 -6.70
CA PHE A 108 -34.23 -12.21 -7.46
C PHE A 108 -34.48 -13.54 -6.76
N ILE A 109 -35.61 -14.17 -7.10
CA ILE A 109 -35.98 -15.49 -6.58
C ILE A 109 -35.50 -16.55 -7.57
N SER A 110 -34.65 -17.45 -7.09
CA SER A 110 -34.20 -18.62 -7.86
C SER A 110 -35.38 -19.56 -8.16
N PRO A 111 -35.32 -20.44 -9.18
CA PRO A 111 -36.30 -21.52 -9.37
C PRO A 111 -36.52 -22.40 -8.13
N ASP A 112 -35.53 -22.47 -7.23
CA ASP A 112 -35.59 -23.20 -5.95
C ASP A 112 -36.32 -22.42 -4.83
N GLY A 113 -36.80 -21.20 -5.10
CA GLY A 113 -37.52 -20.36 -4.13
C GLY A 113 -36.63 -19.52 -3.19
N ILE A 114 -35.30 -19.55 -3.37
CA ILE A 114 -34.33 -18.85 -2.53
C ILE A 114 -34.11 -17.41 -3.03
N GLU A 115 -34.07 -16.44 -2.11
CA GLU A 115 -33.69 -15.05 -2.39
C GLU A 115 -32.18 -14.97 -2.65
N ILE A 116 -31.80 -14.55 -3.86
CA ILE A 116 -30.41 -14.45 -4.29
C ILE A 116 -30.09 -13.00 -4.66
N LEU A 117 -28.97 -12.50 -4.17
CA LEU A 117 -28.40 -11.22 -4.55
C LEU A 117 -27.51 -11.38 -5.80
N ASN A 118 -27.86 -10.65 -6.87
CA ASN A 118 -27.10 -10.64 -8.13
C ASN A 118 -25.97 -9.58 -8.12
N ASP A 119 -25.06 -9.65 -9.11
CA ASP A 119 -23.86 -8.81 -9.24
C ASP A 119 -22.83 -8.93 -8.11
N GLY A 120 -22.79 -10.07 -7.41
CA GLY A 120 -21.71 -10.38 -6.47
C GLY A 120 -20.39 -10.64 -7.17
N PHE A 121 -19.29 -10.48 -6.43
CA PHE A 121 -17.96 -10.83 -6.88
C PHE A 121 -17.21 -11.57 -5.78
N GLN A 122 -16.76 -12.78 -6.10
CA GLN A 122 -16.00 -13.61 -5.19
C GLN A 122 -14.57 -13.71 -5.72
N SER A 123 -13.61 -13.23 -4.93
CA SER A 123 -12.20 -13.45 -5.21
C SER A 123 -11.89 -14.94 -5.16
N VAL A 124 -11.03 -15.42 -6.06
CA VAL A 124 -10.51 -16.78 -5.94
C VAL A 124 -9.61 -16.78 -4.70
N PRO A 125 -9.90 -17.59 -3.66
CA PRO A 125 -9.00 -17.68 -2.52
C PRO A 125 -7.66 -18.21 -3.03
N SER A 126 -6.60 -17.42 -2.85
CA SER A 126 -5.24 -17.83 -3.16
C SER A 126 -4.80 -18.86 -2.12
N GLN A 127 -5.20 -20.12 -2.27
CA GLN A 127 -4.47 -21.22 -1.63
C GLN A 127 -3.31 -21.63 -2.53
N ALA A 128 -2.13 -21.13 -2.20
CA ALA A 128 -0.86 -21.71 -2.62
C ALA A 128 0.17 -21.50 -1.49
N CYS A 129 -0.05 -22.19 -0.38
CA CYS A 129 1.02 -22.55 0.54
C CYS A 129 0.92 -24.07 0.74
N THR A 130 1.71 -24.80 -0.05
CA THR A 130 2.10 -26.20 0.24
C THR A 130 3.59 -26.19 0.46
#